data_AF-A0A6S7LR52-F1
#
_entry.id   AF-A0A6S7LR52-F1
#
_cell.length_a   1.000
_cell.length_b   1.000
_cell.length_c   1.000
_cell.angle_alpha   90.00
_cell.angle_beta   90.00
_cell.angle_gamma   90.00
#
_symmetry.space_group_name_H-M   'P 1'
#
loop_
_entity.id
_entity.type
_entity.pdbx_description
1 polymer ?
#
loop_
_entity_poly.entity_id
_entity_poly.type
_entity_poly.pdbx_seq_one_letter_code
_entity_poly.pdbx_strand_id
1 'polypeptide(L)'
;VYTGSYVKPSGIISVDNIWDHVIVDGFVAVSLEGYKNVPVIAKVVKTETETVTIHYWKGSWNKKWQPWLLSNGDPWTDVLPKDCVYLTAFELIDGKLQPDTKRQMRTFLKQAMKD
;
A
#
# COMPACT_ATOMS: atom_id res chain seq x y z
N VAL A 1 15.21 -21.37 -20.33
CA VAL A 1 15.31 -21.60 -18.87
C VAL A 1 16.65 -21.06 -18.43
N TYR A 2 16.68 -20.17 -17.42
CA TYR A 2 17.94 -19.63 -16.90
C TYR A 2 18.72 -20.73 -16.17
N THR A 3 20.01 -20.89 -16.47
CA THR A 3 20.88 -21.97 -15.99
C THR A 3 22.07 -21.47 -15.15
N GLY A 4 22.11 -20.18 -14.80
CA GLY A 4 23.17 -19.61 -13.99
C GLY A 4 23.01 -19.88 -12.50
N SER A 5 24.13 -19.93 -11.77
CA SER A 5 24.14 -19.94 -10.30
C SER A 5 23.44 -18.70 -9.76
N TYR A 6 22.54 -18.88 -8.80
CA TYR A 6 21.85 -17.76 -8.16
C TYR A 6 22.86 -16.87 -7.42
N VAL A 7 23.03 -15.64 -7.88
CA VAL A 7 23.95 -14.66 -7.27
C VAL A 7 23.18 -13.85 -6.23
N LYS A 8 23.75 -13.72 -5.02
CA LYS A 8 23.19 -12.85 -3.98
C LYS A 8 23.17 -11.40 -4.51
N PRO A 9 22.03 -10.68 -4.45
CA PRO A 9 21.96 -9.29 -4.90
C PRO A 9 23.04 -8.44 -4.22
N SER A 10 23.91 -7.82 -5.01
CA SER A 10 25.11 -7.11 -4.55
C SER A 10 24.88 -5.61 -4.31
N GLY A 11 23.71 -5.27 -3.79
CA GLY A 11 23.34 -3.89 -3.49
C GLY A 11 21.83 -3.72 -3.48
N ILE A 12 21.33 -2.91 -2.56
CA ILE A 12 19.98 -2.34 -2.68
C ILE A 12 20.09 -1.37 -3.86
N ILE A 13 19.52 -1.72 -5.01
CA ILE A 13 19.16 -0.69 -5.98
C ILE A 13 18.11 0.14 -5.24
N SER A 14 18.46 1.39 -4.92
CA SER A 14 17.48 2.40 -4.54
C SER A 14 16.32 2.28 -5.51
N VAL A 15 15.16 1.84 -5.04
CA VAL A 15 13.97 1.88 -5.88
C VAL A 15 13.68 3.37 -6.07
N ASP A 16 13.96 3.86 -7.27
CA ASP A 16 13.58 5.20 -7.70
C ASP A 16 12.10 5.40 -7.33
N ASN A 17 11.84 6.50 -6.63
CA ASN A 17 10.55 7.02 -6.18
C ASN A 17 9.38 5.99 -6.16
N ILE A 18 8.91 5.58 -4.97
CA ILE A 18 7.73 4.69 -4.77
C ILE A 18 6.56 5.04 -5.69
N TRP A 19 6.41 6.33 -6.00
CA TRP A 19 5.41 6.83 -6.92
C TRP A 19 5.40 6.18 -8.32
N ASP A 20 6.55 5.79 -8.87
CA ASP A 20 6.67 5.16 -10.19
C ASP A 20 5.99 3.78 -10.23
N HIS A 21 5.69 3.22 -9.06
CA HIS A 21 5.00 1.95 -8.88
C HIS A 21 3.53 2.12 -8.43
N VAL A 22 3.00 3.35 -8.40
CA VAL A 22 1.59 3.59 -8.12
C VAL A 22 0.79 3.52 -9.43
N ILE A 23 0.06 2.42 -9.61
CA ILE A 23 -0.74 2.15 -10.80
C ILE A 23 -2.23 2.13 -10.46
N VAL A 24 -3.07 2.57 -11.41
CA VAL A 24 -4.53 2.41 -11.31
C VAL A 24 -4.89 0.95 -11.10
N ASP A 25 -5.89 0.69 -10.27
CA ASP A 25 -6.28 -0.63 -9.77
C ASP A 25 -5.24 -1.35 -8.89
N GLY A 26 -4.08 -0.77 -8.65
CA GLY A 26 -3.10 -1.26 -7.68
C GLY A 26 -3.51 -0.99 -6.24
N PHE A 27 -3.05 -1.82 -5.31
CA PHE A 27 -3.17 -1.54 -3.88
C PHE A 27 -2.01 -0.68 -3.39
N VAL A 28 -2.36 0.28 -2.53
CA VAL A 28 -1.44 1.15 -1.81
C VAL A 28 -1.72 1.09 -0.31
N ALA A 29 -0.68 1.33 0.49
CA ALA A 29 -0.79 1.62 1.91
C ALA A 29 -0.54 3.11 2.13
N VAL A 30 -1.40 3.74 2.92
CA VAL A 30 -1.38 5.19 3.13
C VAL A 30 -1.21 5.55 4.61
N SER A 31 -0.41 6.57 4.88
CA SER A 31 -0.19 7.14 6.20
C SER A 31 -1.15 8.31 6.38
N LEU A 32 -2.02 8.21 7.39
CA LEU A 32 -3.01 9.24 7.71
C LEU A 32 -2.88 9.64 9.18
N GLU A 33 -3.15 10.90 9.47
CA GLU A 33 -3.19 11.39 10.83
C GLU A 33 -4.19 10.60 11.67
N GLY A 34 -3.81 10.24 12.90
CA GLY A 34 -4.61 9.39 13.79
C GLY A 34 -4.53 7.88 13.54
N TYR A 35 -3.97 7.43 12.41
CA TYR A 35 -3.85 6.00 12.05
C TYR A 35 -2.42 5.47 12.21
N LYS A 36 -1.87 5.54 13.44
CA LYS A 36 -0.46 5.18 13.70
C LYS A 36 -0.19 3.68 13.93
N ASN A 37 -1.21 2.91 14.30
CA ASN A 37 -1.06 1.50 14.72
C ASN A 37 -1.83 0.50 13.85
N VAL A 38 -2.61 1.00 12.90
CA VAL A 38 -3.51 0.21 12.07
C VAL A 38 -3.14 0.46 10.62
N PRO A 39 -3.01 -0.59 9.79
CA PRO A 39 -2.74 -0.40 8.38
C PRO A 39 -3.95 0.28 7.75
N VAL A 40 -3.71 1.25 6.90
CA VAL A 40 -4.75 1.79 6.02
C VAL A 40 -4.33 1.43 4.61
N ILE A 41 -5.19 0.69 3.91
CA ILE A 41 -4.94 0.31 2.52
C ILE A 41 -6.09 0.82 1.65
N ALA A 42 -5.76 1.05 0.39
CA ALA A 42 -6.72 1.51 -0.58
C ALA A 42 -6.36 1.00 -1.97
N LYS A 43 -7.35 1.00 -2.86
CA LYS A 43 -7.14 0.73 -4.29
C LYS A 43 -7.06 2.05 -5.04
N VAL A 44 -6.09 2.20 -5.94
CA VAL A 44 -5.90 3.42 -6.73
C VAL A 44 -6.99 3.53 -7.79
N VAL A 45 -7.68 4.67 -7.83
CA VAL A 45 -8.72 4.98 -8.81
C VAL A 45 -8.15 5.84 -9.94
N LYS A 46 -7.30 6.83 -9.59
CA LYS A 46 -6.72 7.78 -10.53
C LYS A 46 -5.38 8.28 -10.00
N THR A 47 -4.43 8.54 -10.90
CA THR A 47 -3.15 9.17 -10.59
C THR A 47 -3.05 10.53 -11.30
N GLU A 48 -2.46 11.51 -10.62
CA GLU A 48 -2.17 12.84 -11.16
C GLU A 48 -0.72 13.25 -10.82
N THR A 49 -0.31 14.46 -11.16
CA THR A 49 1.08 14.92 -10.99
C THR A 49 1.54 15.02 -9.53
N GLU A 50 0.64 15.31 -8.59
CA GLU A 50 0.98 15.45 -7.16
C GLU A 50 0.00 14.76 -6.21
N THR A 51 -1.05 14.15 -6.76
CA THR A 51 -2.12 13.53 -5.99
C THR A 51 -2.45 12.13 -6.51
N VAL A 52 -3.12 11.36 -5.66
CA VAL A 52 -3.72 10.07 -5.98
C VAL A 52 -5.15 10.05 -5.48
N THR A 53 -6.08 9.67 -6.34
CA THR A 53 -7.44 9.33 -5.93
C THR A 53 -7.48 7.86 -5.55
N ILE A 54 -7.96 7.56 -4.34
CA ILE A 54 -8.01 6.21 -3.79
C ILE A 54 -9.43 5.82 -3.39
N HIS A 55 -9.69 4.52 -3.33
CA HIS A 55 -10.88 3.92 -2.71
C HIS A 55 -10.43 3.12 -1.50
N TYR A 56 -10.88 3.49 -0.30
CA TYR A 56 -10.49 2.81 0.94
C TYR A 56 -10.99 1.37 0.99
N TRP A 57 -10.17 0.50 1.56
CA TRP A 57 -10.54 -0.87 1.92
C TRP A 57 -10.54 -1.02 3.43
N LYS A 58 -11.55 -1.72 3.95
CA LYS A 58 -11.70 -1.97 5.39
C LYS A 58 -11.26 -3.39 5.72
N GLY A 59 -10.41 -3.53 6.72
CA GLY A 59 -9.89 -4.83 7.17
C GLY A 59 -8.97 -4.69 8.37
N SER A 60 -8.17 -5.73 8.63
CA SER A 60 -7.13 -5.70 9.65
C SER A 60 -5.98 -6.64 9.29
N TRP A 61 -4.88 -6.58 10.05
CA TRP A 61 -3.66 -7.36 9.79
C TRP A 61 -3.87 -8.83 9.43
N ASN A 62 -4.83 -9.49 10.07
CA ASN A 62 -5.03 -10.95 9.93
C ASN A 62 -6.43 -11.31 9.42
N LYS A 63 -7.20 -10.33 8.92
CA LYS A 63 -8.56 -10.53 8.42
C LYS A 63 -8.62 -10.18 6.93
N LYS A 64 -9.74 -10.58 6.31
CA LYS A 64 -10.03 -10.20 4.93
C LYS A 64 -10.27 -8.70 4.87
N TRP A 65 -9.79 -8.10 3.80
CA TRP A 65 -10.05 -6.75 3.39
C TRP A 65 -11.13 -6.75 2.34
N GLN A 66 -11.98 -5.74 2.41
CA GLN A 66 -13.09 -5.55 1.48
C GLN A 66 -13.24 -4.08 1.13
N PRO A 67 -13.80 -3.77 -0.05
CA PRO A 67 -14.11 -2.40 -0.43
C PRO A 67 -14.92 -1.69 0.67
N TRP A 68 -14.52 -0.48 1.06
CA TRP A 68 -15.31 0.33 1.97
C TRP A 68 -16.32 1.12 1.14
N LEU A 69 -17.60 0.83 1.33
CA LEU A 69 -18.69 1.49 0.62
C LEU A 69 -19.46 2.45 1.55
N LEU A 70 -20.00 3.51 0.97
CA LEU A 70 -20.98 4.41 1.58
C LEU A 70 -22.35 3.71 1.65
N SER A 71 -23.31 4.31 2.37
CA SER A 71 -24.65 3.74 2.56
C SER A 71 -25.45 3.60 1.25
N ASN A 72 -25.12 4.40 0.24
CA ASN A 72 -25.70 4.33 -1.10
C ASN A 72 -25.03 3.28 -2.01
N GLY A 73 -24.03 2.54 -1.49
CA GLY A 73 -23.28 1.53 -2.24
C GLY A 73 -22.06 2.07 -2.99
N ASP A 74 -21.84 3.39 -3.02
CA ASP A 74 -20.70 3.96 -3.72
C ASP A 74 -19.38 3.71 -2.95
N PRO A 75 -18.26 3.58 -3.67
CA PRO A 75 -16.92 3.58 -3.07
C PRO A 75 -16.67 4.79 -2.16
N TRP A 76 -16.16 4.57 -0.94
CA TRP A 76 -15.60 5.66 -0.16
C TRP A 76 -14.24 6.05 -0.74
N THR A 77 -14.21 7.16 -1.46
CA THR A 77 -13.00 7.67 -2.11
C THR A 77 -12.42 8.90 -1.42
N ASP A 78 -11.14 9.16 -1.66
CA ASP A 78 -10.42 10.34 -1.19
C ASP A 78 -9.31 10.75 -2.17
N VAL A 79 -8.90 12.02 -2.12
CA VAL A 79 -7.79 12.55 -2.91
C VAL A 79 -6.66 12.92 -1.96
N LEU A 80 -5.55 12.18 -2.05
CA LEU A 80 -4.40 12.34 -1.16
C LEU A 80 -3.18 12.89 -1.91
N PRO A 81 -2.32 13.68 -1.25
CA PRO A 81 -0.96 13.92 -1.72
C PRO A 81 -0.20 12.60 -1.88
N LYS A 82 0.71 12.54 -2.84
CA LYS A 82 1.53 11.34 -3.08
C LYS A 82 2.32 10.90 -1.87
N ASP A 83 2.78 11.85 -1.07
CA ASP A 83 3.59 11.60 0.13
C ASP A 83 2.85 10.81 1.21
N CYS A 84 1.52 10.72 1.14
CA CYS A 84 0.75 9.84 2.01
C CYS A 84 0.99 8.36 1.67
N VAL A 85 1.40 8.01 0.44
CA VAL A 85 1.63 6.61 0.02
C VAL A 85 3.03 6.17 0.47
N TYR A 86 3.08 5.17 1.35
CA TYR A 86 4.36 4.65 1.87
C TYR A 86 4.66 3.21 1.41
N LEU A 87 3.69 2.53 0.81
CA LEU A 87 3.87 1.21 0.23
C LEU A 87 2.92 1.00 -0.95
N THR A 88 3.41 0.37 -2.01
CA THR A 88 2.66 0.05 -3.23
C THR A 88 3.03 -1.35 -3.73
N ALA A 89 2.50 -1.76 -4.89
CA ALA A 89 2.86 -2.98 -5.60
C ALA A 89 2.72 -4.27 -4.76
N PHE A 90 1.70 -4.32 -3.89
CA PHE A 90 1.32 -5.54 -3.17
C PHE A 90 -0.06 -6.01 -3.61
N GLU A 91 -0.33 -7.29 -3.38
CA GLU A 91 -1.61 -7.91 -3.68
C GLU A 91 -2.19 -8.59 -2.45
N LEU A 92 -3.52 -8.71 -2.43
CA LEU A 92 -4.24 -9.49 -1.44
C LEU A 92 -4.45 -10.92 -1.95
N ILE A 93 -4.08 -11.92 -1.14
CA ILE A 93 -4.34 -13.35 -1.43
C ILE A 93 -5.54 -13.79 -0.60
N ASP A 94 -6.61 -14.28 -1.24
CA ASP A 94 -7.89 -14.58 -0.57
C ASP A 94 -8.43 -13.36 0.24
N GLY A 95 -8.20 -12.16 -0.28
CA GLY A 95 -8.55 -10.89 0.37
C GLY A 95 -7.69 -10.55 1.59
N LYS A 96 -6.57 -11.23 1.84
CA LYS A 96 -5.71 -11.01 3.03
C LYS A 96 -4.34 -10.47 2.64
N LEU A 97 -3.75 -9.70 3.55
CA LEU A 97 -2.37 -9.24 3.43
C LEU A 97 -1.39 -10.42 3.52
N GLN A 98 -0.41 -10.44 2.62
CA GLN A 98 0.67 -11.41 2.63
C GLN A 98 1.61 -11.17 3.82
N PRO A 99 2.31 -12.22 4.34
CA PRO A 99 3.24 -12.09 5.45
C PRO A 99 4.28 -10.98 5.28
N ASP A 100 4.87 -10.86 4.09
CA ASP A 100 5.91 -9.86 3.81
C ASP A 100 5.35 -8.43 3.76
N THR A 101 4.18 -8.24 3.13
CA THR A 101 3.47 -6.94 3.14
C THR A 101 3.18 -6.49 4.57
N LYS A 102 2.72 -7.40 5.43
CA LYS A 102 2.47 -7.09 6.86
C LYS A 102 3.75 -6.67 7.57
N ARG A 103 4.87 -7.34 7.28
CA ARG A 103 6.17 -7.02 7.86
C ARG A 103 6.62 -5.62 7.44
N GLN A 104 6.54 -5.29 6.15
CA GLN A 104 6.94 -3.97 5.62
C GLN A 104 6.10 -2.84 6.23
N MET A 105 4.77 -2.97 6.22
CA MET A 105 3.89 -1.97 6.82
C MET A 105 4.16 -1.77 8.33
N ARG A 106 4.41 -2.85 9.08
CA ARG A 106 4.75 -2.75 10.51
C ARG A 106 6.09 -2.07 10.74
N THR A 107 7.08 -2.31 9.88
CA THR A 107 8.38 -1.64 9.97
C THR A 107 8.21 -0.14 9.79
N PHE A 108 7.46 0.29 8.76
CA PHE A 108 7.15 1.69 8.52
C PHE A 108 6.44 2.34 9.71
N LEU A 109 5.34 1.75 10.18
CA LEU A 109 4.57 2.32 11.30
C LEU A 109 5.41 2.42 12.59
N LYS A 110 6.28 1.45 12.86
CA LYS A 110 7.21 1.51 14.01
C LYS A 110 8.27 2.61 13.87
N GLN A 111 8.70 2.94 12.65
CA GLN A 111 9.64 4.03 12.40
C GLN A 111 8.95 5.38 12.57
N ALA A 112 7.77 5.56 11.98
CA ALA A 112 6.97 6.79 12.08
C ALA A 112 6.48 7.12 13.51
N MET A 113 6.56 6.17 14.45
CA MET A 113 6.26 6.41 15.88
C MET A 113 7.46 6.89 16.70
N LYS A 114 8.67 6.82 16.16
CA LYS A 114 9.89 7.27 16.84
C LYS A 114 10.22 8.74 16.58
N ASP A 115 9.61 9.31 15.54
CA ASP A 115 9.65 10.73 15.17
C ASP A 115 8.49 11.49 15.84
#